data_AF-A0A7S1ZJV7-F1
#
_entry.id   AF-A0A7S1ZJV7-F1
#
_cell.length_a   1.000
_cell.length_b   1.000
_cell.length_c   1.000
_cell.angle_alpha   90.00
_cell.angle_beta   90.00
_cell.angle_gamma   90.00
#
_symmetry.space_group_name_H-M   'P 1'
#
loop_
_entity.id
_entity.type
_entity.pdbx_description
1 polymer ?
#
loop_
_entity_poly.entity_id
_entity_poly.type
_entity_poly.pdbx_seq_one_letter_code
_entity_poly.pdbx_strand_id
1 'polypeptide(L)'
;NSRSCTLVGSAFDTYLLEKSRVAIHHEGERTYHVFYQLLAAPEEEKAAIWTGLAGTDCSSFRCVGEPPHHGPDGNPDAEAWVETRDALASFGYGAGTEGFGSLMTAVCAVLQLGNVTFGLDPSDDEGSVVESSEE
;
A
#
# COMPACT_ATOMS: atom_id res chain seq x y z
N ASN A 1 -52.26 3.48 -0.22
CA ASN A 1 -51.18 4.48 -0.03
C ASN A 1 -49.95 3.76 0.50
N SER A 2 -49.14 3.15 -0.38
CA SER A 2 -47.93 2.43 0.04
C SER A 2 -46.81 3.43 0.26
N ARG A 3 -46.28 3.49 1.48
CA ARG A 3 -45.09 4.30 1.79
C ARG A 3 -43.87 3.61 1.17
N SER A 4 -43.25 4.27 0.20
CA SER A 4 -41.95 3.87 -0.35
C SER A 4 -40.85 4.40 0.58
N CYS A 5 -40.04 3.52 1.16
CA CYS A 5 -38.79 3.91 1.80
C CYS A 5 -37.67 3.80 0.76
N THR A 6 -36.97 4.91 0.54
CA THR A 6 -35.81 4.98 -0.37
C THR A 6 -34.55 5.14 0.48
N LEU A 7 -33.50 4.39 0.13
CA LEU A 7 -32.17 4.57 0.74
C LEU A 7 -31.65 5.97 0.39
N VAL A 8 -31.37 6.79 1.40
CA VAL A 8 -30.88 8.15 1.23
C VAL A 8 -29.36 8.28 1.41
N GLY A 9 -28.70 7.29 2.01
CA GLY A 9 -27.26 7.29 2.22
C GLY A 9 -26.81 6.25 3.24
N SER A 10 -25.51 6.23 3.50
CA SER A 10 -24.85 5.42 4.52
C SER A 10 -23.75 6.23 5.22
N ALA A 11 -23.45 5.89 6.47
CA ALA A 11 -22.36 6.47 7.24
C ALA A 11 -21.55 5.32 7.85
N PHE A 12 -20.24 5.51 7.94
CA PHE A 12 -19.32 4.50 8.44
C PHE A 12 -18.42 5.12 9.50
N ASP A 13 -18.33 4.46 10.65
CA ASP A 13 -17.39 4.79 11.71
C ASP A 13 -16.36 3.66 11.81
N THR A 14 -15.08 4.02 11.73
CA THR A 14 -13.98 3.06 11.85
C THR A 14 -13.40 3.14 13.27
N TYR A 15 -13.29 2.00 13.94
CA TYR A 15 -12.75 1.91 15.30
C TYR A 15 -11.52 1.01 15.34
N LEU A 16 -10.55 1.37 16.19
CA LEU A 16 -9.42 0.52 16.56
C LEU A 16 -8.57 0.02 15.38
N LEU A 17 -8.31 0.88 14.39
CA LEU A 17 -7.37 0.55 13.32
C LEU A 17 -5.97 0.29 13.89
N GLU A 18 -5.44 -0.90 13.62
CA GLU A 18 -4.15 -1.36 14.13
C GLU A 18 -2.99 -0.75 13.31
N LYS A 19 -2.57 0.46 13.68
CA LYS A 19 -1.49 1.19 12.97
C LYS A 19 -0.13 0.51 13.07
N SER A 20 0.14 -0.20 14.17
CA SER A 20 1.42 -0.90 14.41
C SER A 20 1.72 -1.97 13.36
N ARG A 21 0.68 -2.57 12.76
CA ARG A 21 0.78 -3.62 11.73
C ARG A 21 1.60 -3.21 10.50
N VAL A 22 1.71 -1.91 10.22
CA VAL A 22 2.52 -1.40 9.10
C VAL A 22 4.02 -1.51 9.41
N ALA A 23 4.42 -1.28 10.65
CA ALA A 23 5.83 -1.20 11.05
C ALA A 23 6.35 -2.52 11.65
N ILE A 24 5.48 -3.28 12.31
CA ILE A 24 5.84 -4.49 13.05
C ILE A 24 4.80 -5.56 12.71
N HIS A 25 5.28 -6.71 12.26
CA HIS A 25 4.47 -7.91 12.02
C HIS A 25 5.21 -9.13 12.55
N HIS A 26 4.48 -10.15 13.01
CA HIS A 26 5.07 -11.42 13.42
C HIS A 26 5.43 -12.28 12.20
N GLU A 27 6.31 -13.27 12.40
CA GLU A 27 6.65 -14.24 11.36
C GLU A 27 5.39 -14.95 10.85
N GLY A 28 5.21 -14.99 9.53
CA GLY A 28 4.00 -15.51 8.87
C GLY A 28 2.79 -14.56 8.85
N GLU A 29 2.87 -13.34 9.40
CA GLU A 29 1.78 -12.36 9.33
C GLU A 29 1.91 -11.38 8.15
N ARG A 30 0.76 -11.01 7.60
CA ARG A 30 0.64 -10.00 6.54
C ARG A 30 0.35 -8.61 7.11
N THR A 31 0.82 -7.60 6.37
CA THR A 31 0.36 -6.22 6.53
C THR A 31 -1.00 -6.00 5.82
N TYR A 32 -1.40 -4.75 5.60
CA TYR A 32 -2.63 -4.42 4.88
C TYR A 32 -2.60 -4.83 3.40
N HIS A 33 -3.74 -5.31 2.88
CA HIS A 33 -3.86 -5.80 1.49
C HIS A 33 -3.47 -4.77 0.43
N VAL A 34 -3.72 -3.48 0.67
CA VAL A 34 -3.42 -2.41 -0.30
C VAL A 34 -1.95 -2.39 -0.73
N PHE A 35 -1.02 -2.77 0.13
CA PHE A 35 0.40 -2.84 -0.21
C PHE A 35 0.68 -3.96 -1.22
N TYR A 36 0.14 -5.16 -0.98
CA TYR A 36 0.28 -6.30 -1.89
C TYR A 36 -0.43 -6.05 -3.23
N GLN A 37 -1.62 -5.46 -3.19
CA GLN A 37 -2.37 -5.10 -4.39
C GLN A 37 -1.62 -4.07 -5.24
N LEU A 38 -1.05 -3.04 -4.61
CA LEU A 38 -0.23 -2.04 -5.31
C LEU A 38 1.03 -2.66 -5.93
N LEU A 39 1.68 -3.61 -5.23
CA LEU A 39 2.85 -4.33 -5.75
C LEU A 39 2.49 -5.39 -6.81
N ALA A 40 1.24 -5.82 -6.87
CA ALA A 40 0.70 -6.70 -7.91
C ALA A 40 0.11 -5.93 -9.10
N ALA A 41 0.04 -4.59 -9.03
CA ALA A 41 -0.48 -3.74 -10.08
C ALA A 41 0.37 -3.83 -11.37
N PRO A 42 -0.20 -3.50 -12.55
CA PRO A 42 0.57 -3.40 -13.79
C PRO A 42 1.75 -2.42 -13.66
N GLU A 43 2.87 -2.73 -14.30
CA GLU A 43 4.09 -1.91 -14.24
C GLU A 43 3.88 -0.46 -14.71
N GLU A 44 2.98 -0.25 -15.67
CA GLU A 44 2.59 1.10 -16.12
C GLU A 44 1.90 1.91 -15.00
N GLU A 45 1.01 1.27 -14.24
CA GLU A 45 0.32 1.92 -13.12
C GLU A 45 1.29 2.20 -11.96
N LYS A 46 2.19 1.25 -11.67
CA LYS A 46 3.26 1.46 -10.68
C LYS A 46 4.15 2.64 -11.06
N ALA A 47 4.63 2.68 -12.30
CA ALA A 47 5.49 3.75 -12.81
C ALA A 47 4.80 5.12 -12.78
N ALA A 48 3.49 5.17 -13.02
CA ALA A 48 2.69 6.39 -12.94
C ALA A 48 2.59 6.94 -11.49
N ILE A 49 2.65 6.08 -10.48
CA ILE A 49 2.66 6.48 -9.06
C ILE A 49 4.07 6.93 -8.66
N TRP A 50 5.07 6.10 -8.93
CA TRP A 50 6.47 6.40 -8.73
C TRP A 50 7.32 5.52 -9.65
N THR A 51 8.25 6.14 -10.39
CA THR A 51 9.07 5.41 -11.36
C THR A 51 9.89 4.28 -10.73
N GLY A 52 10.34 4.45 -9.48
CA GLY A 52 11.08 3.43 -8.74
C GLY A 52 10.21 2.30 -8.17
N LEU A 53 8.89 2.37 -8.30
CA LEU A 53 7.99 1.27 -7.93
C LEU A 53 7.93 0.21 -9.03
N ALA A 54 8.21 0.59 -10.27
CA ALA A 54 8.27 -0.36 -11.38
C ALA A 54 9.44 -1.34 -11.17
N GLY A 55 9.19 -2.63 -11.41
CA GLY A 55 10.15 -3.71 -11.19
C GLY A 55 10.33 -4.13 -9.74
N THR A 56 9.60 -3.51 -8.79
CA THR A 56 9.62 -3.91 -7.39
C THR A 56 8.55 -4.96 -7.08
N ASP A 57 8.83 -5.76 -6.06
CA ASP A 57 7.97 -6.81 -5.54
C ASP A 57 7.91 -6.77 -4.00
N CYS A 58 7.23 -7.74 -3.38
CA CYS A 58 7.08 -7.79 -1.93
C CYS A 58 8.43 -7.86 -1.19
N SER A 59 9.45 -8.49 -1.77
CA SER A 59 10.79 -8.58 -1.18
C SER A 59 11.56 -7.25 -1.21
N SER A 60 11.13 -6.30 -2.05
CA SER A 60 11.76 -4.97 -2.14
C SER A 60 11.42 -4.06 -0.95
N PHE A 61 10.43 -4.41 -0.11
CA PHE A 61 9.95 -3.54 0.96
C PHE A 61 9.88 -4.26 2.31
N ARG A 62 10.56 -3.73 3.32
CA ARG A 62 10.61 -4.34 4.67
C ARG A 62 9.26 -4.29 5.40
N CYS A 63 8.43 -3.30 5.12
CA CYS A 63 7.10 -3.18 5.73
C CYS A 63 6.07 -4.15 5.13
N VAL A 64 6.43 -4.82 4.04
CA VAL A 64 5.64 -5.89 3.44
C VAL A 64 6.18 -7.20 4.00
N GLY A 65 5.35 -7.92 4.74
CA GLY A 65 5.70 -9.26 5.26
C GLY A 65 5.84 -10.28 4.13
N GLU A 66 5.93 -11.57 4.48
CA GLU A 66 6.12 -12.63 3.49
C GLU A 66 5.10 -12.54 2.33
N PRO A 67 5.57 -12.68 1.06
CA PRO A 67 4.68 -12.70 -0.08
C PRO A 67 3.72 -13.87 0.04
N PRO A 68 2.46 -13.73 -0.44
CA PRO A 68 1.51 -14.82 -0.38
C PRO A 68 2.06 -16.06 -1.10
N HIS A 69 1.81 -17.23 -0.52
CA HIS A 69 1.99 -18.47 -1.25
C HIS A 69 0.91 -18.53 -2.34
N HIS A 70 1.26 -18.11 -3.55
CA HIS A 70 0.38 -18.20 -4.70
C HIS A 70 0.24 -19.68 -5.04
N GLY A 71 -0.97 -20.21 -4.88
CA GLY A 71 -1.34 -21.52 -5.40
C GLY A 71 -1.29 -21.54 -6.93
N PRO A 72 -1.60 -22.68 -7.56
CA PRO A 72 -1.67 -22.80 -9.02
C PRO A 72 -2.75 -21.90 -9.67
N ASP A 73 -3.60 -21.27 -8.87
CA ASP A 73 -4.79 -20.51 -9.29
C ASP A 73 -4.53 -19.03 -9.68
N GLY A 74 -3.27 -18.60 -9.77
CA GLY A 74 -2.91 -17.25 -10.23
C GLY A 74 -2.54 -16.27 -9.09
N ASN A 75 -2.54 -14.97 -9.40
CA ASN A 75 -2.18 -13.91 -8.44
C ASN A 75 -3.46 -13.21 -7.91
N PRO A 76 -4.00 -13.63 -6.75
CA PRO A 76 -5.22 -13.04 -6.18
C PRO A 76 -5.06 -11.55 -5.82
N ASP A 77 -3.86 -11.09 -5.49
CA ASP A 77 -3.64 -9.67 -5.17
C ASP A 77 -3.74 -8.79 -6.42
N ALA A 78 -3.42 -9.33 -7.61
CA ALA A 78 -3.60 -8.62 -8.88
C ALA A 78 -5.10 -8.49 -9.26
N GLU A 79 -5.90 -9.53 -9.00
CA GLU A 79 -7.36 -9.45 -9.18
C GLU A 79 -7.98 -8.46 -8.19
N ALA A 80 -7.59 -8.55 -6.92
CA ALA A 80 -8.06 -7.65 -5.87
C ALA A 80 -7.63 -6.19 -6.11
N TRP A 81 -6.51 -5.94 -6.81
CA TRP A 81 -6.12 -4.60 -7.26
C TRP A 81 -7.16 -3.99 -8.20
N VAL A 82 -7.61 -4.76 -9.20
CA VAL A 82 -8.63 -4.32 -10.15
C VAL A 82 -9.93 -4.00 -9.42
N GLU A 83 -10.38 -4.89 -8.53
CA GLU A 83 -11.59 -4.67 -7.73
C GLU A 83 -11.49 -3.42 -6.85
N THR A 84 -10.36 -3.20 -6.21
CA THR A 84 -10.11 -2.04 -5.34
C THR A 84 -10.14 -0.74 -6.13
N ARG A 85 -9.51 -0.72 -7.31
CA ARG A 85 -9.51 0.43 -8.22
C ARG A 85 -10.92 0.74 -8.72
N ASP A 86 -11.68 -0.27 -9.12
CA ASP A 86 -13.03 -0.10 -9.64
C ASP A 86 -14.01 0.37 -8.53
N ALA A 87 -13.81 -0.13 -7.30
CA ALA A 87 -14.52 0.37 -6.12
C ALA A 87 -14.18 1.84 -5.85
N LEU A 88 -12.89 2.21 -5.81
CA LEU A 88 -12.45 3.60 -5.63
C LEU A 88 -12.99 4.52 -6.73
N ALA A 89 -13.03 4.05 -7.99
CA ALA A 89 -13.62 4.78 -9.09
C ALA A 89 -15.11 5.09 -8.85
N SER A 90 -15.85 4.15 -8.27
CA SER A 90 -17.27 4.34 -7.89
C SER A 90 -17.45 5.42 -6.81
N PHE A 91 -16.42 5.67 -6.00
CA PHE A 91 -16.37 6.76 -5.00
C PHE A 91 -15.76 8.06 -5.54
N GLY A 92 -15.48 8.17 -6.84
CA GLY A 92 -14.89 9.36 -7.46
C GLY A 92 -13.36 9.42 -7.42
N TYR A 93 -12.70 8.36 -6.97
CA TYR A 93 -11.24 8.20 -6.96
C TYR A 93 -10.81 7.27 -8.09
N GLY A 94 -11.26 7.55 -9.31
CA GLY A 94 -10.92 6.74 -10.48
C GLY A 94 -9.47 6.91 -10.92
N ALA A 95 -8.96 5.94 -11.69
CA ALA A 95 -7.66 6.05 -12.33
C ALA A 95 -7.59 7.34 -13.18
N GLY A 96 -6.50 8.09 -13.05
CA GLY A 96 -6.30 9.38 -13.71
C GLY A 96 -6.85 10.60 -12.94
N THR A 97 -7.52 10.41 -11.81
CA THR A 97 -7.87 11.52 -10.91
C THR A 97 -6.68 11.89 -10.02
N GLU A 98 -6.53 13.18 -9.69
CA GLU A 98 -5.51 13.64 -8.72
C GLU A 98 -5.70 13.00 -7.34
N GLY A 99 -6.94 12.71 -6.96
CA GLY A 99 -7.27 12.04 -5.70
C GLY A 99 -6.72 10.61 -5.64
N PHE A 100 -6.90 9.83 -6.70
CA PHE A 100 -6.35 8.48 -6.79
C PHE A 100 -4.81 8.51 -6.77
N GLY A 101 -4.21 9.39 -7.57
CA GLY A 101 -2.75 9.57 -7.58
C GLY A 101 -2.20 9.92 -6.20
N SER A 102 -2.78 10.92 -5.54
CA SER A 102 -2.36 11.32 -4.19
C SER A 102 -2.50 10.19 -3.16
N LEU A 103 -3.60 9.42 -3.22
CA LEU A 103 -3.84 8.29 -2.33
C LEU A 103 -2.77 7.21 -2.52
N MET A 104 -2.51 6.81 -3.76
CA MET A 104 -1.52 5.76 -4.05
C MET A 104 -0.09 6.23 -3.79
N THR A 105 0.22 7.49 -4.05
CA THR A 105 1.50 8.10 -3.67
C THR A 105 1.70 8.09 -2.16
N ALA A 106 0.66 8.34 -1.36
CA ALA A 106 0.75 8.23 0.10
C ALA A 106 1.03 6.79 0.57
N VAL A 107 0.38 5.80 -0.05
CA VAL A 107 0.66 4.37 0.22
C VAL A 107 2.10 4.01 -0.17
N CYS A 108 2.56 4.46 -1.35
CA CYS A 108 3.92 4.25 -1.83
C CYS A 108 4.97 4.93 -0.92
N ALA A 109 4.67 6.12 -0.40
CA ALA A 109 5.56 6.81 0.53
C ALA A 109 5.76 6.00 1.83
N VAL A 110 4.71 5.32 2.33
CA VAL A 110 4.83 4.43 3.49
C VAL A 110 5.74 3.23 3.19
N LEU A 111 5.66 2.67 1.97
CA LEU A 111 6.57 1.61 1.52
C LEU A 111 8.03 2.08 1.54
N GLN A 112 8.29 3.26 0.95
CA GLN A 112 9.64 3.85 0.89
C GLN A 112 10.19 4.17 2.28
N LEU A 113 9.37 4.78 3.15
CA LEU A 113 9.77 5.10 4.53
C LEU A 113 10.13 3.84 5.33
N GLY A 114 9.46 2.71 5.06
CA GLY A 114 9.78 1.42 5.68
C GLY A 114 11.17 0.88 5.32
N ASN A 115 11.76 1.34 4.21
CA ASN A 115 13.08 0.92 3.74
C ASN A 115 14.22 1.84 4.21
N VAL A 116 13.91 2.99 4.81
CA VAL A 116 14.95 3.90 5.31
C VAL A 116 15.65 3.28 6.52
N THR A 117 16.95 3.05 6.39
CA THR A 117 17.82 2.57 7.46
C THR A 117 18.62 3.73 8.05
N PHE A 118 18.74 3.76 9.37
CA PHE A 118 19.51 4.78 10.08
C PHE A 118 20.76 4.12 10.69
N GLY A 119 21.93 4.69 10.39
CA GLY A 119 23.21 4.34 10.96
C GLY A 119 23.70 5.38 11.95
N LEU A 120 24.76 5.04 12.68
CA LEU A 120 25.43 5.96 13.61
C LEU A 120 26.16 7.06 12.83
N ASP A 121 26.13 8.29 13.35
CA ASP A 121 26.93 9.38 12.79
C ASP A 121 28.40 9.25 13.27
N PRO A 122 29.39 9.18 12.37
CA PRO A 122 30.80 9.08 12.76
C PRO A 122 31.37 10.35 13.42
N SER A 123 30.64 11.47 13.35
CA SER A 123 31.05 12.79 13.87
C SER A 123 30.31 13.21 15.14
N ASP A 124 29.20 12.53 15.48
CA ASP A 124 28.38 12.81 16.65
C ASP A 124 27.86 11.50 17.25
N ASP A 125 28.31 11.15 18.45
CA ASP A 125 27.94 9.89 19.14
C ASP A 125 26.45 9.84 19.51
N GLU A 126 25.76 11.00 19.54
CA GLU A 126 24.32 11.13 19.74
C GLU A 126 23.53 11.34 18.42
N GLY A 127 24.24 11.40 17.28
CA GLY A 127 23.70 11.64 15.95
C GLY A 127 23.32 10.36 15.21
N SER A 128 22.44 10.49 14.22
CA SER A 128 22.09 9.39 13.29
C SER A 128 22.02 9.90 11.87
N VAL A 129 22.56 9.11 10.94
CA VAL A 129 22.56 9.41 9.50
C VAL A 129 21.76 8.35 8.75
N VAL A 130 21.13 8.73 7.64
CA VAL A 130 20.50 7.74 6.76
C VAL A 130 21.61 6.92 6.12
N GLU A 131 21.59 5.61 6.35
CA GLU A 131 22.49 4.67 5.72
C GLU A 131 22.02 4.49 4.28
N SER A 132 22.64 5.21 3.36
CA SER A 132 22.41 4.98 1.92
C SER A 132 22.98 3.62 1.57
N SER A 133 22.12 2.64 1.30
CA SER A 133 22.53 1.48 0.52
C SER A 133 22.84 1.99 -0.88
N GLU A 134 24.13 2.15 -1.19
CA GLU A 134 24.60 2.43 -2.54
C GLU A 134 24.11 1.32 -3.47
N GLU A 135 23.30 1.68 -4.46
CA GLU A 135 23.16 0.93 -5.72
C GLU A 135 23.66 1.80 -6.87
#